data_AF-A0A2S6H9Z0-F1
#
_entry.id   AF-A0A2S6H9Z0-F1
#
_cell.length_a   1.000
_cell.length_b   1.000
_cell.length_c   1.000
_cell.angle_alpha   90.00
_cell.angle_beta   90.00
_cell.angle_gamma   90.00
#
_symmetry.space_group_name_H-M   'P 1'
#
loop_
_entity.id
_entity.type
_entity.pdbx_description
1 polymer ?
#
loop_
_entity_poly.entity_id
_entity_poly.type
_entity_poly.pdbx_seq_one_letter_code
_entity_poly.pdbx_strand_id
1 'polypeptide(L)'
;MKKNTYLGLALTACMSVISAPLLAETQPAPEQPANVIIPAESSAAHIEAAALHMEKAAHHKAMVEHYKALMAAEYEQGGHADLKKHHEAMAAHHEALSKEHQQAAAIHETMEKSK
;
A
#
# COMPACT_ATOMS: atom_id res chain seq x y z
N MET A 1 12.06 4.71 -56.79
CA MET A 1 11.50 4.97 -55.44
C MET A 1 11.18 3.65 -54.74
N LYS A 2 11.88 3.43 -53.62
CA LYS A 2 11.53 2.71 -52.37
C LYS A 2 10.54 1.52 -52.41
N LYS A 3 11.04 0.31 -52.16
CA LYS A 3 10.27 -0.79 -51.54
C LYS A 3 10.91 -1.44 -50.31
N ASN A 4 12.20 -1.15 -50.02
CA ASN A 4 12.94 -1.92 -49.01
C ASN A 4 13.16 -1.15 -47.68
N THR A 5 12.63 0.06 -47.56
CA THR A 5 12.84 0.94 -46.39
C THR A 5 11.88 0.63 -45.24
N TYR A 6 10.75 -0.01 -45.51
CA TYR A 6 9.72 -0.29 -44.50
C TYR A 6 9.97 -1.56 -43.69
N LEU A 7 10.77 -2.50 -44.23
CA LEU A 7 11.09 -3.74 -43.51
C LEU A 7 12.12 -3.52 -42.40
N GLY A 8 13.04 -2.57 -42.59
CA GLY A 8 14.00 -2.18 -41.56
C GLY A 8 13.37 -1.44 -40.38
N LEU A 9 12.31 -0.65 -40.63
CA LEU A 9 11.63 0.13 -39.58
C LEU A 9 10.67 -0.73 -38.74
N ALA A 10 10.05 -1.75 -39.34
CA ALA A 10 9.15 -2.65 -38.64
C ALA A 10 9.87 -3.55 -37.62
N LEU A 11 11.13 -3.92 -37.88
CA LEU A 11 11.89 -4.80 -36.99
C LEU A 11 12.43 -4.09 -35.74
N THR A 12 12.70 -2.79 -35.83
CA THR A 12 13.13 -1.97 -34.67
C THR A 12 12.00 -1.62 -33.71
N ALA A 13 10.73 -1.73 -34.13
CA ALA A 13 9.57 -1.49 -33.26
C ALA A 13 9.29 -2.67 -32.31
N CYS A 14 9.80 -3.87 -32.59
CA CYS A 14 9.58 -5.05 -31.75
C CYS A 14 10.60 -5.22 -30.62
N MET A 15 11.62 -4.37 -30.53
CA MET A 15 12.77 -4.54 -29.62
C MET A 15 12.93 -3.42 -28.57
N SER A 16 11.96 -2.52 -28.41
CA SER A 16 12.07 -1.39 -27.48
C SER A 16 11.11 -1.41 -26.29
N VAL A 17 10.44 -2.54 -26.01
CA VAL A 17 9.81 -2.75 -24.69
C VAL A 17 10.69 -3.69 -23.86
N ILE A 18 11.99 -3.42 -23.83
CA ILE A 18 12.75 -3.65 -22.60
C ILE A 18 12.44 -2.43 -21.74
N SER A 19 11.21 -2.37 -21.20
CA SER A 19 11.04 -1.66 -19.94
C SER A 19 12.02 -2.35 -19.03
N ALA A 20 13.11 -1.66 -18.72
CA ALA A 20 14.06 -2.08 -17.73
C ALA A 20 13.25 -2.64 -16.55
N PRO A 21 13.63 -3.78 -15.96
CA PRO A 21 13.26 -3.95 -14.58
C PRO A 21 13.85 -2.72 -13.93
N LEU A 22 13.00 -1.73 -13.61
CA LEU A 22 13.37 -0.72 -12.65
C LEU A 22 13.94 -1.58 -11.54
N LEU A 23 15.21 -1.38 -11.21
CA LEU A 23 15.70 -1.72 -9.91
C LEU A 23 14.77 -0.94 -8.99
N ALA A 24 13.64 -1.56 -8.66
CA ALA A 24 12.80 -1.16 -7.57
C ALA A 24 13.74 -1.40 -6.40
N GLU A 25 14.55 -0.38 -6.09
CA GLU A 25 15.12 -0.22 -4.78
C GLU A 25 13.91 -0.32 -3.87
N THR A 26 13.72 -1.51 -3.30
CA THR A 26 12.67 -1.78 -2.37
C THR A 26 12.97 -0.86 -1.20
N GLN A 27 12.27 0.27 -1.15
CA GLN A 27 12.37 1.13 0.01
C GLN A 27 12.08 0.26 1.24
N PRO A 28 12.91 0.33 2.29
CA PRO A 28 12.68 -0.48 3.47
C PRO A 28 11.26 -0.25 3.96
N ALA A 29 10.57 -1.34 4.30
CA ALA A 29 9.25 -1.24 4.90
C ALA A 29 9.35 -0.38 6.18
N PRO A 30 8.39 0.51 6.46
CA PRO A 30 8.50 1.41 7.61
C PRO A 30 8.63 0.64 8.92
N GLU A 31 9.49 1.11 9.83
CA GLU A 31 9.90 0.36 11.02
C GLU A 31 8.76 0.18 12.04
N GLN A 32 7.79 1.11 12.09
CA GLN A 32 6.53 1.00 12.85
C GLN A 32 5.66 2.23 12.62
N PRO A 33 4.32 2.12 12.75
CA PRO A 33 3.45 3.28 12.72
C PRO A 33 3.63 4.14 13.99
N ALA A 34 3.55 5.47 13.82
CA ALA A 34 3.62 6.44 14.91
C ALA A 34 2.21 6.65 15.48
N ASN A 35 2.05 6.59 16.82
CA ASN A 35 0.77 6.75 17.53
C ASN A 35 -0.14 7.85 16.90
N VAL A 36 -1.15 7.45 16.13
CA VAL A 36 -2.03 8.33 15.35
C VAL A 36 -3.29 8.62 16.15
N ILE A 37 -3.30 9.71 16.93
CA ILE A 37 -4.52 10.24 17.56
C ILE A 37 -4.71 11.68 17.09
N ILE A 38 -5.90 11.98 16.54
CA ILE A 38 -6.27 13.34 16.14
C ILE A 38 -6.81 14.08 17.37
N PRO A 39 -6.29 15.26 17.77
CA PRO A 39 -6.87 16.01 18.87
C PRO A 39 -8.33 16.42 18.59
N ALA A 40 -9.20 16.30 19.58
CA ALA A 40 -10.61 16.69 19.47
C ALA A 40 -11.10 17.35 20.77
N GLU A 41 -11.83 18.46 20.65
CA GLU A 41 -12.25 19.28 21.80
C GLU A 41 -13.75 19.18 22.12
N SER A 42 -14.58 18.71 21.19
CA SER A 42 -16.03 18.57 21.34
C SER A 42 -16.52 17.14 21.10
N SER A 43 -17.71 16.78 21.59
CA SER A 43 -18.31 15.45 21.33
C SER A 43 -18.45 15.21 19.82
N ALA A 44 -18.97 16.19 19.06
CA ALA A 44 -19.04 16.11 17.60
C ALA A 44 -17.67 15.86 16.94
N ALA A 45 -16.62 16.51 17.42
CA ALA A 45 -15.26 16.29 16.92
C ALA A 45 -14.72 14.89 17.27
N HIS A 46 -15.07 14.33 18.44
CA HIS A 46 -14.72 12.94 18.74
C HIS A 46 -15.47 11.95 17.83
N ILE A 47 -16.75 12.17 17.53
CA ILE A 47 -17.52 11.33 16.60
C ILE A 47 -16.89 11.36 15.20
N GLU A 48 -16.57 12.54 14.69
CA GLU A 48 -15.93 12.71 13.38
C GLU A 48 -14.55 12.06 13.33
N ALA A 49 -13.72 12.28 14.37
CA ALA A 49 -12.41 11.66 14.47
C ALA A 49 -12.51 10.13 14.51
N ALA A 50 -13.44 9.57 15.28
CA ALA A 50 -13.67 8.13 15.32
C ALA A 50 -14.02 7.57 13.93
N ALA A 51 -14.92 8.24 13.20
CA ALA A 51 -15.29 7.84 11.85
C ALA A 51 -14.10 7.89 10.87
N LEU A 52 -13.31 8.96 10.90
CA LEU A 52 -12.10 9.10 10.08
C LEU A 52 -11.06 8.02 10.39
N HIS A 53 -10.88 7.68 11.67
CA HIS A 53 -10.00 6.60 12.08
C HIS A 53 -10.51 5.24 11.56
N MET A 54 -11.82 4.96 11.63
CA MET A 54 -12.40 3.74 11.05
C MET A 54 -12.23 3.65 9.53
N GLU A 55 -12.38 4.75 8.80
CA GLU A 55 -12.14 4.81 7.36
C GLU A 55 -10.68 4.47 7.03
N LYS A 56 -9.73 5.06 7.75
CA LYS A 56 -8.30 4.77 7.58
C LYS A 56 -7.96 3.32 7.94
N ALA A 57 -8.59 2.76 8.98
CA ALA A 57 -8.43 1.36 9.33
C ALA A 57 -8.88 0.43 8.19
N ALA A 58 -10.02 0.74 7.56
CA ALA A 58 -10.54 -0.01 6.41
C ALA A 58 -9.62 0.12 5.18
N HIS A 59 -9.13 1.33 4.89
CA HIS A 59 -8.15 1.55 3.83
C HIS A 59 -6.89 0.70 4.02
N HIS A 60 -6.30 0.70 5.23
CA HIS A 60 -5.10 -0.10 5.48
C HIS A 60 -5.37 -1.60 5.41
N LYS A 61 -6.56 -2.05 5.83
CA LYS A 61 -6.97 -3.45 5.63
C LYS A 61 -7.05 -3.81 4.15
N ALA A 62 -7.55 -2.92 3.29
CA ALA A 62 -7.54 -3.14 1.84
C ALA A 62 -6.11 -3.22 1.27
N MET A 63 -5.18 -2.41 1.79
CA MET A 63 -3.77 -2.48 1.41
C MET A 63 -3.10 -3.81 1.79
N VAL A 64 -3.45 -4.40 2.94
CA VAL A 64 -3.00 -5.75 3.30
C VAL A 64 -3.39 -6.76 2.23
N GLU A 65 -4.64 -6.74 1.80
CA GLU A 65 -5.13 -7.67 0.77
C GLU A 65 -4.50 -7.39 -0.60
N HIS A 66 -4.23 -6.12 -0.94
CA HIS A 66 -3.48 -5.75 -2.13
C HIS A 66 -2.07 -6.38 -2.14
N TYR A 67 -1.31 -6.24 -1.06
CA TYR A 67 0.03 -6.83 -0.98
C TYR A 67 -0.01 -8.36 -0.98
N LYS A 68 -1.00 -8.99 -0.34
CA LYS A 68 -1.20 -10.44 -0.44
C LYS A 68 -1.49 -10.91 -1.86
N ALA A 69 -2.31 -10.17 -2.60
CA ALA A 69 -2.62 -10.50 -3.99
C ALA A 69 -1.38 -10.36 -4.89
N LEU A 70 -0.58 -9.31 -4.71
CA LEU A 70 0.71 -9.16 -5.40
C LEU A 70 1.64 -10.34 -5.11
N MET A 71 1.72 -10.76 -3.84
CA MET A 71 2.55 -11.92 -3.48
C MET A 71 2.10 -13.21 -4.16
N ALA A 72 0.79 -13.46 -4.25
CA ALA A 72 0.25 -14.62 -4.94
C ALA A 72 0.55 -14.59 -6.44
N ALA A 73 0.48 -13.41 -7.07
CA ALA A 73 0.69 -13.26 -8.51
C ALA A 73 2.17 -13.34 -8.92
N GLU A 74 3.09 -12.76 -8.14
CA GLU A 74 4.48 -12.57 -8.54
C GLU A 74 5.43 -13.71 -8.10
N TYR A 75 5.18 -14.38 -6.98
CA TYR A 75 6.18 -15.32 -6.41
C TYR A 75 6.03 -16.78 -6.79
N GLU A 76 4.87 -17.22 -7.29
CA GLU A 76 4.77 -18.57 -7.85
C GLU A 76 5.56 -18.73 -9.17
N GLN A 77 5.96 -17.63 -9.82
CA GLN A 77 6.55 -17.67 -11.17
C GLN A 77 7.99 -17.14 -11.30
N GLY A 78 8.50 -16.30 -10.38
CA GLY A 78 9.69 -15.46 -10.67
C GLY A 78 10.96 -15.61 -9.81
N GLY A 79 10.96 -16.30 -8.67
CA GLY A 79 12.18 -16.48 -7.86
C GLY A 79 12.71 -15.24 -7.10
N HIS A 80 11.90 -14.19 -6.93
CA HIS A 80 12.30 -12.92 -6.29
C HIS A 80 12.13 -12.91 -4.76
N ALA A 81 12.91 -13.70 -4.03
CA ALA A 81 12.75 -13.86 -2.57
C ALA A 81 12.80 -12.55 -1.75
N ASP A 82 13.57 -11.56 -2.17
CA ASP A 82 13.70 -10.30 -1.42
C ASP A 82 12.51 -9.35 -1.63
N LEU A 83 11.92 -9.35 -2.84
CA LEU A 83 10.70 -8.60 -3.10
C LEU A 83 9.52 -9.22 -2.32
N LYS A 84 9.51 -10.56 -2.16
CA LYS A 84 8.51 -11.25 -1.34
C LYS A 84 8.56 -10.77 0.11
N LYS A 85 9.75 -10.80 0.71
CA LYS A 85 9.95 -10.31 2.08
C LYS A 85 9.53 -8.85 2.21
N HIS A 86 9.82 -8.02 1.21
CA HIS A 86 9.41 -6.62 1.20
C HIS A 86 7.88 -6.48 1.22
N HIS A 87 7.15 -7.21 0.37
CA HIS A 87 5.67 -7.16 0.37
C HIS A 87 5.04 -7.79 1.61
N GLU A 88 5.64 -8.84 2.18
CA GLU A 88 5.24 -9.39 3.49
C GLU A 88 5.38 -8.33 4.58
N ALA A 89 6.50 -7.60 4.60
CA ALA A 89 6.73 -6.53 5.55
C ALA A 89 5.76 -5.35 5.36
N MET A 90 5.44 -4.97 4.12
CA MET A 90 4.43 -3.95 3.82
C MET A 90 3.02 -4.36 4.26
N ALA A 91 2.64 -5.62 4.03
CA ALA A 91 1.37 -6.14 4.51
C ALA A 91 1.29 -6.10 6.05
N ALA A 92 2.34 -6.53 6.74
CA ALA A 92 2.41 -6.46 8.20
C ALA A 92 2.33 -5.02 8.73
N HIS A 93 3.01 -4.08 8.07
CA HIS A 93 2.96 -2.67 8.42
C HIS A 93 1.55 -2.09 8.27
N HIS A 94 0.84 -2.39 7.18
CA HIS A 94 -0.54 -1.95 7.00
C HIS A 94 -1.51 -2.62 7.98
N GLU A 95 -1.26 -3.87 8.36
CA GLU A 95 -2.05 -4.52 9.41
C GLU A 95 -1.90 -3.80 10.75
N ALA A 96 -0.67 -3.40 11.12
CA ALA A 96 -0.40 -2.62 12.31
C ALA A 96 -1.13 -1.27 12.29
N LEU A 97 -1.03 -0.52 11.18
CA LEU A 97 -1.75 0.74 11.00
C LEU A 97 -3.27 0.57 11.12
N SER A 98 -3.83 -0.50 10.55
CA SER A 98 -5.27 -0.77 10.65
C SER A 98 -5.70 -0.92 12.10
N LYS A 99 -4.96 -1.70 12.90
CA LYS A 99 -5.23 -1.90 14.33
C LYS A 99 -5.08 -0.62 15.13
N GLU A 100 -4.07 0.18 14.85
CA GLU A 100 -3.84 1.44 15.55
C GLU A 100 -4.95 2.46 15.28
N HIS A 101 -5.40 2.56 14.03
CA HIS A 101 -6.55 3.37 13.69
C HIS A 101 -7.84 2.88 14.38
N GLN A 102 -8.05 1.56 14.50
CA GLN A 102 -9.18 1.03 15.28
C GLN A 102 -9.09 1.40 16.77
N GLN A 103 -7.90 1.35 17.36
CA GLN A 103 -7.68 1.75 18.75
C GLN A 103 -7.94 3.24 18.95
N ALA A 104 -7.44 4.09 18.04
CA ALA A 104 -7.70 5.52 18.08
C ALA A 104 -9.20 5.84 17.96
N ALA A 105 -9.92 5.14 17.07
CA ALA A 105 -11.38 5.27 17.00
C ALA A 105 -12.07 4.92 18.32
N ALA A 106 -11.70 3.80 18.95
CA ALA A 106 -12.25 3.37 20.24
C ALA A 106 -11.95 4.38 21.37
N ILE A 107 -10.77 5.03 21.35
CA ILE A 107 -10.43 6.11 22.29
C ILE A 107 -11.39 7.29 22.11
N HIS A 108 -11.61 7.73 20.87
CA HIS A 108 -12.55 8.82 20.59
C HIS A 108 -13.98 8.48 21.01
N GLU A 109 -14.46 7.28 20.73
CA GLU A 109 -15.79 6.82 21.19
C GLU A 109 -15.92 6.80 22.72
N THR A 110 -14.83 6.46 23.43
CA THR A 110 -14.82 6.46 24.90
C THR A 110 -14.82 7.88 25.46
N MET A 111 -14.03 8.78 24.87
CA MET A 111 -13.97 10.19 25.25
C MET A 111 -15.30 10.91 24.99
N GLU A 112 -16.01 10.54 23.93
CA GLU A 112 -17.35 11.04 23.62
C GLU A 112 -18.35 10.67 24.72
N LYS A 113 -18.41 9.38 25.10
CA LYS A 113 -19.33 8.86 26.14
C LYS A 113 -19.04 9.37 27.55
N SER A 114 -17.86 9.94 27.77
CA SER A 114 -17.41 10.43 29.08
C SER A 114 -17.64 11.94 29.28
N LYS A 115 -18.15 12.66 28.27
CA LYS A 115 -18.53 14.08 28.34
C LYS A 115 -20.00 14.25 28.69
#